data_AF-A0A1E4ZIU8-F1
#
_entry.id   AF-A0A1E4ZIU8-F1
#
_cell.length_a   1.000
_cell.length_b   1.000
_cell.length_c   1.000
_cell.angle_alpha   90.00
_cell.angle_beta   90.00
_cell.angle_gamma   90.00
#
_symmetry.space_group_name_H-M   'P 1'
#
loop_
_entity.id
_entity.type
_entity.pdbx_description
1 polymer ?
#
loop_
_entity_poly.entity_id
_entity_poly.type
_entity_poly.pdbx_seq_one_letter_code
_entity_poly.pdbx_strand_id
1 'polypeptide(L)' 'MSDEVKKQDFYTVEQLAIKFNVQDRTIADALRSGEIKGYKKFRKWYVLHEDVIEFLLKEDK' A
#
# COMPACT_ATOMS: atom_id res chain seq x y z
N MET A 1 17.61 12.88 15.88
CA MET A 1 17.92 12.36 14.53
C MET A 1 16.73 12.72 13.67
N SER A 2 16.94 13.56 12.66
CA SER A 2 15.87 14.08 11.83
C SER A 2 15.48 12.99 10.84
N ASP A 3 14.37 12.29 11.09
CA ASP A 3 13.77 11.42 10.10
C ASP A 3 13.22 12.30 8.97
N GLU A 4 14.07 12.50 7.97
CA GLU A 4 13.68 13.04 6.68
C GLU A 4 12.68 12.06 6.09
N VAL A 5 11.39 12.37 6.23
CA VAL A 5 10.29 11.63 5.63
C VAL A 5 10.47 11.75 4.12
N LYS A 6 11.27 10.84 3.55
CA LYS A 6 11.34 10.63 2.10
C LYS A 6 9.89 10.47 1.66
N LYS A 7 9.40 11.40 0.86
CA LYS A 7 8.15 11.24 0.12
C LYS A 7 8.33 9.98 -0.73
N GLN A 8 7.84 8.84 -0.25
CA GLN A 8 7.77 7.63 -1.03
C GLN A 8 6.59 7.80 -1.96
N ASP A 9 6.86 7.90 -3.27
CA ASP A 9 5.81 8.06 -4.27
C ASP A 9 4.95 6.79 -4.42
N PHE A 10 5.53 5.64 -4.10
CA PHE A 10 4.86 4.35 -4.15
C PHE A 10 5.38 3.40 -3.06
N TYR A 11 4.56 2.40 -2.75
CA TYR A 11 4.83 1.33 -1.81
C TYR A 11 4.76 -0.03 -2.50
N THR A 12 5.57 -0.97 -2.02
CA THR A 12 5.40 -2.39 -2.32
C THR A 12 4.49 -3.06 -1.29
N VAL A 13 4.07 -4.29 -1.59
CA VAL A 13 3.30 -5.14 -0.65
C VAL A 13 3.99 -5.25 0.70
N GLU A 14 5.30 -5.53 0.71
CA GLU A 14 6.12 -5.67 1.92
C GLU A 14 6.12 -4.37 2.74
N GLN A 15 6.29 -3.22 2.08
CA GLN A 15 6.29 -1.92 2.75
C GLN A 15 4.92 -1.58 3.34
N LEU A 16 3.84 -1.88 2.61
CA LEU A 16 2.48 -1.71 3.12
C LEU A 16 2.19 -2.65 4.27
N ALA A 17 2.58 -3.91 4.16
CA ALA A 17 2.38 -4.91 5.21
C ALA A 17 3.02 -4.46 6.53
N ILE A 18 4.25 -3.93 6.47
CA ILE A 18 4.93 -3.34 7.64
C ILE A 18 4.16 -2.10 8.15
N LYS A 19 3.75 -1.21 7.24
CA LYS A 19 3.09 0.07 7.61
C LYS A 19 1.71 -0.13 8.24
N PHE A 20 0.94 -1.07 7.72
CA PHE A 20 -0.38 -1.45 8.23
C PHE A 20 -0.30 -2.51 9.34
N ASN A 21 0.89 -3.04 9.61
CA ASN A 21 1.11 -4.13 10.56
C ASN A 21 0.21 -5.36 10.28
N VAL A 22 0.10 -5.74 9.00
CA VAL A 22 -0.67 -6.90 8.53
C VAL A 22 0.24 -7.85 7.75
N GLN A 23 -0.27 -9.04 7.41
CA GLN A 23 0.45 -10.00 6.59
C GLN A 23 0.50 -9.55 5.12
N ASP A 24 1.62 -9.82 4.45
CA ASP A 24 1.79 -9.60 3.00
C ASP A 24 0.65 -10.20 2.18
N ARG A 25 0.13 -11.38 2.59
CA ARG A 25 -1.00 -12.02 1.92
C ARG A 25 -2.25 -11.14 1.95
N THR A 26 -2.51 -10.47 3.08
CA THR A 26 -3.69 -9.62 3.26
C THR A 26 -3.64 -8.43 2.31
N ILE A 27 -2.47 -7.78 2.20
CA ILE A 27 -2.27 -6.71 1.23
C ILE A 27 -2.37 -7.23 -0.21
N ALA A 28 -1.75 -8.38 -0.51
CA ALA A 28 -1.83 -8.98 -1.84
C ALA A 28 -3.26 -9.37 -2.21
N ASP A 29 -4.07 -9.83 -1.25
CA ASP A 29 -5.47 -10.20 -1.46
C ASP A 29 -6.34 -8.95 -1.61
N ALA A 30 -6.12 -7.89 -0.83
CA ALA A 30 -6.79 -6.59 -1.01
C ALA A 30 -6.49 -5.95 -2.38
N LEU A 31 -5.24 -6.13 -2.87
CA LEU A 31 -4.85 -5.70 -4.22
C LEU A 31 -5.47 -6.54 -5.32
N ARG A 32 -5.71 -7.83 -5.06
CA ARG A 32 -6.38 -8.75 -6.00
C ARG A 32 -7.89 -8.56 -6.01
N SER A 33 -8.50 -8.29 -4.86
CA SER A 33 -9.94 -8.04 -4.72
C SER A 33 -10.33 -6.67 -5.28
N GLY A 34 -9.36 -5.75 -5.39
CA GLY A 34 -9.57 -4.39 -5.88
C GLY A 34 -10.03 -3.42 -4.80
N GLU A 35 -9.93 -3.82 -3.52
CA GLU A 35 -10.14 -2.94 -2.36
C GLU A 35 -9.12 -1.80 -2.34
N ILE A 36 -7.87 -2.12 -2.69
CA ILE A 36 -6.78 -1.15 -2.84
C ILE A 36 -6.38 -1.07 -4.31
N LYS A 37 -6.31 0.15 -4.86
CA LYS A 37 -5.78 0.37 -6.21
C LYS A 37 -4.28 0.09 -6.21
N GLY A 38 -3.84 -0.84 -7.05
CA GLY A 38 -2.42 -1.11 -7.24
C GLY A 38 -2.09 -1.56 -8.65
N TYR A 39 -0.82 -1.40 -9.00
CA TYR A 39 -0.27 -1.67 -10.31
C TYR A 39 0.67 -2.87 -10.24
N LYS A 40 0.34 -3.93 -10.98
CA LYS A 40 1.22 -5.10 -11.10
C LYS A 40 2.25 -4.88 -12.20
N LYS A 41 3.53 -4.77 -11.84
CA LYS A 41 4.67 -4.71 -12.80
C LYS A 41 5.77 -5.67 -12.38
N PHE A 42 6.46 -6.29 -13.33
CA PHE A 42 7.57 -7.23 -13.05
C PHE A 42 7.25 -8.30 -12.00
N ARG A 43 6.01 -8.84 -12.00
CA ARG A 43 5.48 -9.80 -11.01
C ARG A 43 5.38 -9.28 -9.57
N LYS A 44 5.61 -8.00 -9.33
CA LYS A 44 5.41 -7.31 -8.04
C LYS A 44 4.22 -6.36 -8.13
N TRP A 45 3.60 -6.10 -6.99
CA TRP A 45 2.59 -5.07 -6.86
C TRP A 45 3.20 -3.79 -6.31
N TYR A 46 2.76 -2.68 -6.90
CA TYR A 46 3.14 -1.33 -6.53
C TYR A 46 1.87 -0.54 -6.27
N VAL A 47 1.84 0.22 -5.20
CA VAL A 47 0.68 1.00 -4.78
C VAL A 47 1.14 2.44 -4.63
N LEU A 48 0.47 3.38 -5.28
CA LEU A 48 0.86 4.78 -5.15
C LEU A 48 0.54 5.27 -3.74
N HIS A 49 1.35 6.21 -3.25
CA HIS A 49 1.11 6.79 -1.93
C HIS A 49 -0.26 7.44 -1.82
N GLU A 50 -0.71 8.12 -2.88
CA GLU A 50 -2.03 8.75 -2.97
C GLU A 50 -3.14 7.71 -2.85
N ASP A 51 -3.04 6.57 -3.54
CA ASP A 51 -4.03 5.49 -3.47
C ASP A 51 -4.12 4.87 -2.05
N VAL A 52 -2.98 4.78 -1.34
CA VAL A 52 -2.95 4.33 0.06
C VAL A 52 -3.64 5.33 0.98
N ILE A 53 -3.41 6.62 0.78
CA ILE A 53 -4.11 7.66 1.54
C ILE A 53 -5.60 7.63 1.22
N GLU A 54 -5.99 7.54 -0.05
CA GLU A 54 -7.39 7.38 -0.46
C GLU A 54 -8.03 6.21 0.28
N PHE A 55 -7.36 5.05 0.31
CA PHE A 55 -7.85 3.86 1.00
C PHE A 55 -8.00 4.09 2.51
N LEU A 56 -7.01 4.70 3.17
CA LEU A 56 -7.06 5.03 4.60
C LEU A 56 -8.17 6.02 4.95
N LEU A 57 -8.39 7.03 4.10
CA LEU A 57 -9.44 8.03 4.28
C LEU A 57 -10.84 7.49 3.94
N LYS A 58 -10.92 6.35 3.24
CA LYS A 58 -12.18 5.74 2.83
C LYS A 58 -12.87 4.96 3.95
N GLU A 59 -12.47 5.13 5.21
CA GLU A 59 -12.99 4.35 6.34
C GLU A 59 -14.53 4.29 6.39
N ASP A 60 -14.96 3.10 6.81
CA ASP A 60 -16.27 2.48 6.74
C ASP A 60 -17.47 3.36 7.07
N LYS A 61 -18.49 3.27 6.22
CA LYS A 61 -19.85 3.72 6.52
C LYS A 61 -20.79 2.52 6.64
#